data_AF-A0A1G3UPT7-F1
#
_entry.id   AF-A0A1G3UPT7-F1
#
_cell.length_a   1.000
_cell.length_b   1.000
_cell.length_c   1.000
_cell.angle_alpha   90.00
_cell.angle_beta   90.00
_cell.angle_gamma   90.00
#
_symmetry.space_group_name_H-M   'P 1'
#
loop_
_entity.id
_entity.type
_entity.pdbx_description
1 polymer ?
#
loop_
_entity_poly.entity_id
_entity_poly.type
_entity_poly.pdbx_seq_one_letter_code
_entity_poly.pdbx_strand_id
1 'polypeptide(L)'
;MHPEIRNSAQEIDTADWKEIAVEYGPEILMIRVPPHCDTLTMKEIPILPDPRAAYEEALSNPVGCRPLAEIIRTKGKPAAEQTP
;
A
#
# COMPACT_ATOMS: atom_id res chain seq x y z
N MET A 1 30.00 0.22 -9.89
CA MET A 1 29.04 0.08 -11.01
C MET A 1 29.66 -0.86 -12.03
N HIS A 2 28.97 -1.92 -12.44
CA HIS A 2 29.54 -2.95 -13.33
C HIS A 2 29.73 -2.39 -14.76
N PRO A 3 30.81 -2.74 -15.50
CA PRO A 3 31.17 -2.11 -16.77
C PRO A 3 30.10 -2.25 -17.86
N GLU A 4 29.39 -3.38 -17.92
CA GLU A 4 28.33 -3.63 -18.90
C GLU A 4 27.13 -2.66 -18.79
N ILE A 5 26.83 -2.17 -17.59
CA ILE A 5 25.78 -1.17 -17.37
C ILE A 5 26.19 0.19 -17.96
N ARG A 6 27.48 0.52 -17.90
CA ARG A 6 28.03 1.78 -18.45
C ARG A 6 28.02 1.80 -19.98
N ASN A 7 28.28 0.66 -20.63
CA ASN A 7 28.34 0.58 -22.09
C ASN A 7 26.96 0.69 -22.74
N SER A 8 25.94 0.05 -22.16
CA SER A 8 24.56 0.09 -22.68
C SER A 8 23.91 1.48 -22.57
N ALA A 9 24.39 2.31 -21.63
CA ALA A 9 23.87 3.66 -21.43
C ALA A 9 24.37 4.69 -22.48
N GLN A 10 25.41 4.38 -23.25
CA GLN A 10 26.00 5.32 -24.22
C GLN A 10 25.23 5.41 -25.54
N GLU A 11 24.36 4.43 -25.84
CA GLU A 11 23.63 4.35 -27.11
C GLU A 11 22.21 4.95 -27.06
N ILE A 12 21.72 5.32 -25.88
CA ILE A 12 20.34 5.80 -25.70
C ILE A 12 20.35 7.32 -25.51
N ASP A 13 19.76 8.05 -26.44
CA ASP A 13 19.45 9.47 -26.25
C ASP A 13 18.38 9.61 -25.16
N THR A 14 18.70 10.37 -24.12
CA THR A 14 17.83 10.62 -22.97
C THR A 14 17.45 12.09 -22.84
N ALA A 15 17.71 12.93 -23.84
CA ALA A 15 17.50 14.37 -23.74
C ALA A 15 16.03 14.74 -23.43
N ASP A 16 15.07 14.01 -24.00
CA ASP A 16 13.63 14.26 -23.87
C ASP A 16 12.94 13.46 -22.74
N TRP A 17 13.72 12.70 -21.97
CA TRP A 17 13.16 11.89 -20.89
C TRP A 17 12.60 12.79 -19.78
N LYS A 18 11.39 12.44 -19.34
CA LYS A 18 10.69 13.12 -18.26
C LYS A 18 11.12 12.58 -16.90
N GLU A 19 11.13 13.45 -15.89
CA GLU A 19 11.38 13.05 -14.51
C GLU A 19 10.09 12.63 -13.81
N ILE A 20 10.17 11.55 -13.03
CA ILE A 20 9.10 11.09 -12.14
C ILE A 20 9.66 10.82 -10.74
N ALA A 21 8.84 11.09 -9.73
CA ALA A 21 9.13 10.81 -8.32
C ALA A 21 8.69 9.38 -7.97
N VAL A 22 9.59 8.60 -7.37
CA VAL A 22 9.30 7.26 -6.88
C VAL A 22 9.64 7.19 -5.39
N GLU A 23 8.68 6.74 -4.59
CA GLU A 23 8.88 6.53 -3.15
C GLU A 23 9.95 5.45 -2.91
N TYR A 24 10.95 5.77 -2.09
CA TYR A 24 12.03 4.85 -1.72
C TYR A 24 12.31 4.97 -0.21
N GLY A 25 11.63 4.13 0.57
CA GLY A 25 11.70 4.21 2.02
C GLY A 25 11.19 5.57 2.53
N PRO A 26 11.96 6.31 3.34
CA PRO A 26 11.58 7.65 3.79
C PRO A 26 11.88 8.77 2.77
N GLU A 27 12.51 8.43 1.64
CA GLU A 27 12.97 9.40 0.63
C GLU A 27 12.18 9.27 -0.67
N ILE A 28 12.36 10.26 -1.54
CA ILE A 28 11.86 10.25 -2.91
C ILE A 28 13.05 10.13 -3.86
N LEU A 29 13.05 9.08 -4.67
CA LEU A 29 14.01 8.91 -5.75
C LEU A 29 13.45 9.54 -7.03
N MET A 30 14.17 10.53 -7.55
CA MET A 30 13.87 11.11 -8.86
C MET A 30 14.50 10.24 -9.94
N ILE A 31 13.68 9.71 -10.85
CA ILE A 31 14.14 8.91 -12.00
C ILE A 31 13.68 9.54 -13.31
N ARG A 32 14.42 9.28 -14.39
CA ARG A 32 14.07 9.70 -15.74
C ARG A 32 13.50 8.51 -16.50
N VAL A 33 12.43 8.74 -17.26
CA VAL A 33 11.80 7.73 -18.12
C VAL A 33 11.50 8.32 -19.51
N PRO A 34 11.40 7.49 -20.57
CA PRO A 34 10.96 7.95 -21.88
C PRO A 34 9.64 8.73 -21.83
N PRO A 35 9.43 9.72 -22.72
CA PRO A 35 8.26 10.61 -22.67
C PRO A 35 6.92 9.87 -22.77
N HIS A 36 6.90 8.74 -23.48
CA HIS A 36 5.69 7.93 -23.76
C HIS A 36 5.31 6.95 -22.64
N CYS A 37 6.05 6.89 -21.54
CA CYS A 37 5.71 6.01 -20.42
C CYS A 37 4.51 6.56 -19.62
N ASP A 38 3.47 5.77 -19.43
CA ASP A 38 2.38 6.12 -18.51
C ASP A 38 2.74 5.77 -17.07
N THR A 39 2.34 6.62 -16.13
CA THR A 39 2.47 6.35 -14.69
C THR A 39 1.16 5.79 -14.17
N LEU A 40 1.17 4.51 -13.79
CA LEU A 40 0.02 3.86 -13.19
C LEU A 40 0.04 4.08 -11.68
N THR A 41 -0.96 4.80 -11.16
CA THR A 41 -1.11 5.05 -9.72
C THR A 41 -2.36 4.34 -9.19
N MET A 42 -2.38 4.10 -7.88
CA MET A 42 -3.64 3.75 -7.24
C MET A 42 -4.63 4.90 -7.39
N LYS A 43 -5.92 4.56 -7.50
CA LYS A 43 -6.98 5.54 -7.37
C LYS A 43 -6.90 6.16 -5.98
N GLU A 44 -7.04 7.47 -5.89
CA GLU A 44 -7.14 8.15 -4.62
C GLU A 44 -8.37 7.64 -3.85
N ILE A 45 -8.13 7.13 -2.64
CA ILE A 45 -9.19 6.71 -1.73
C ILE A 45 -9.25 7.76 -0.63
N PRO A 46 -10.37 8.51 -0.51
CA PRO A 46 -10.48 9.52 0.53
C PRO A 46 -10.45 8.87 1.91
N ILE A 47 -9.87 9.59 2.87
CA ILE A 47 -9.88 9.19 4.28
C ILE A 47 -11.33 9.18 4.76
N LEU A 48 -11.69 8.17 5.57
CA LEU A 48 -13.02 8.09 6.16
C LEU A 48 -13.27 9.31 7.07
N PRO A 49 -14.43 9.99 6.97
CA PRO A 49 -14.75 11.15 7.81
C PRO A 49 -14.76 10.83 9.31
N ASP A 50 -15.22 9.63 9.67
CA ASP A 50 -15.16 9.09 11.03
C ASP A 50 -14.67 7.64 10.98
N PRO A 51 -13.35 7.42 11.09
CA PRO A 51 -12.78 6.07 11.06
C PRO A 51 -13.30 5.19 12.20
N ARG A 52 -13.55 5.76 13.38
CA ARG A 52 -14.00 5.00 14.56
C ARG A 52 -15.37 4.40 14.30
N ALA A 53 -16.33 5.22 13.87
CA ALA A 53 -17.68 4.74 13.58
C ALA A 53 -17.68 3.67 12.47
N ALA A 54 -16.86 3.84 11.44
CA ALA A 54 -16.73 2.86 10.36
C ALA A 54 -16.18 1.51 10.84
N TYR A 55 -15.20 1.51 11.76
CA TYR A 55 -14.70 0.28 12.36
C TYR A 55 -15.75 -0.43 13.22
N GLU A 56 -16.45 0.31 14.08
CA GLU A 56 -17.50 -0.26 14.94
C GLU A 56 -18.63 -0.90 14.11
N GLU A 57 -19.03 -0.24 13.02
CA GLU A 57 -20.05 -0.75 12.11
C GLU A 57 -19.59 -2.03 11.40
N ALA A 58 -18.35 -2.07 10.91
CA ALA A 58 -17.79 -3.23 10.25
C ALA A 58 -17.65 -4.44 11.19
N LEU A 59 -17.30 -4.22 12.46
CA LEU A 59 -17.20 -5.27 13.47
C LEU A 59 -18.56 -5.79 13.91
N SER A 60 -19.57 -4.91 13.93
CA SER A 60 -20.95 -5.25 14.29
C SER A 60 -21.67 -6.00 13.17
N ASN A 61 -21.30 -5.77 11.90
CA ASN A 61 -21.94 -6.33 10.72
C ASN A 61 -20.93 -7.07 9.81
N PRO A 62 -20.37 -8.20 10.26
CA PRO A 62 -19.37 -8.93 9.47
C PRO A 62 -19.97 -9.59 8.22
N VAL A 63 -19.18 -9.66 7.16
CA VAL A 63 -19.58 -10.32 5.91
C VAL A 63 -19.16 -11.79 5.93
N GLY A 64 -20.14 -12.69 5.81
CA GLY A 64 -19.89 -14.13 5.66
C GLY A 64 -19.52 -14.86 6.95
N CYS A 65 -19.64 -14.24 8.12
CA CYS A 65 -19.46 -14.91 9.41
C CYS A 65 -20.32 -14.28 10.51
N ARG A 66 -20.21 -14.82 11.73
CA ARG A 66 -20.89 -14.28 12.93
C ARG A 66 -20.07 -13.14 13.55
N PRO A 67 -20.69 -12.21 14.27
CA PRO A 67 -20.00 -11.15 15.00
C PRO A 67 -18.90 -11.68 15.91
N LEU A 68 -17.80 -10.92 16.05
CA LEU A 68 -16.64 -11.30 16.85
C LEU A 68 -17.03 -11.62 18.30
N ALA A 69 -17.96 -10.86 18.88
CA ALA A 69 -18.48 -11.10 20.23
C ALA A 69 -19.11 -12.51 20.40
N GLU A 70 -19.78 -13.01 19.36
CA GLU A 70 -20.34 -14.37 19.37
C GLU A 70 -19.25 -15.43 19.26
N ILE A 71 -18.25 -15.20 18.40
CA ILE A 71 -17.10 -16.09 18.26
C ILE A 71 -16.41 -16.25 19.62
N ILE A 72 -16.16 -15.15 20.33
CA ILE A 72 -15.53 -15.16 21.66
C ILE A 72 -16.39 -15.92 22.65
N ARG A 73 -17.72 -15.70 22.69
CA ARG A 73 -18.62 -16.41 23.60
C ARG A 73 -18.58 -17.92 23.42
N THR A 74 -18.41 -18.39 22.18
CA THR A 74 -18.29 -19.83 21.91
C THR A 74 -16.93 -20.43 22.29
N LYS A 75 -15.90 -19.60 22.46
CA LYS A 75 -14.61 -20.06 22.99
C LYS A 75 -14.76 -20.14 24.51
N GLY A 76 -14.99 -21.35 25.03
CA GLY A 76 -15.25 -21.66 26.45
C GLY A 76 -14.10 -21.39 27.44
N LYS A 77 -13.24 -20.39 27.18
CA LYS A 77 -12.24 -19.87 28.12
C LYS A 77 -12.61 -18.43 28.47
N PRO A 78 -12.65 -18.04 29.76
CA PRO A 78 -12.87 -16.67 30.18
C PRO A 78 -11.91 -15.71 29.47
N ALA A 79 -12.37 -14.52 29.09
CA ALA A 79 -11.53 -13.52 28.43
C ALA A 79 -10.27 -13.18 29.25
N ALA A 80 -10.34 -13.28 30.58
CA ALA A 80 -9.22 -13.06 31.50
C ALA A 80 -8.11 -14.13 31.41
N GLU A 81 -8.38 -15.30 30.82
CA GLU A 81 -7.41 -16.40 30.64
C GLU A 81 -6.86 -16.45 29.21
N GLN A 82 -7.23 -15.49 28.37
CA GLN A 82 -6.69 -15.35 27.02
C GLN A 82 -5.51 -14.38 27.10
N THR A 83 -4.29 -14.91 27.10
CA THR A 83 -3.06 -14.11 27.01
C THR A 83 -3.05 -13.32 25.69
N PRO A 84 -2.59 -12.05 25.67
CA PRO A 84 -2.45 -11.26 24.44
C PRO A 84 -1.57 -11.95 23.38
#